data_AF-B3V4S1-F1
#
_entry.id   AF-B3V4S1-F1
#
_cell.length_a   1.000
_cell.length_b   1.000
_cell.length_c   1.000
_cell.angle_alpha   90.00
_cell.angle_beta   90.00
_cell.angle_gamma   90.00
#
_symmetry.space_group_name_H-M   'P 1'
#
loop_
_entity.id
_entity.type
_entity.pdbx_description
1 polymer ?
#
loop_
_entity_poly.entity_id
_entity_poly.type
_entity_poly.pdbx_seq_one_letter_code
_entity_poly.pdbx_strand_id
1 'polypeptide(L)'
;MGTISREGRFFFFDSESEPSEAIRLEFSRIKFFINSTIMTTNLNPQWIVGFCDGEACFNLDVHMLDSMRWKIQMQSEFTVVQHERDIQILHALKDYFDCGSVIINRKDSTSTRWMWRVKNVKHLTQHIIPFFEKHQLKTKKKLEFLTFRKISLKMNEGYHLESLENFLEIVDLGEELSQRGAKEKPKKLKRKKVDEQLENLRAQLNQQTPNENEK
;
A
#
# COMPACT_ATOMS: atom_id res chain seq x y z
N MET A 1 1.38 -10.10 78.73
CA MET A 1 2.57 -9.80 77.91
C MET A 1 2.17 -8.85 76.80
N GLY A 2 2.82 -7.69 76.71
CA GLY A 2 2.54 -6.68 75.67
C GLY A 2 3.61 -6.57 74.59
N THR A 3 3.39 -5.56 73.75
CA THR A 3 4.28 -4.83 72.82
C THR A 3 4.29 -5.22 71.33
N ILE A 4 4.50 -4.16 70.55
CA ILE A 4 4.16 -3.84 69.16
C ILE A 4 5.34 -4.09 68.20
N SER A 5 5.05 -4.21 66.90
CA SER A 5 5.75 -3.65 65.70
C SER A 5 5.93 -4.71 64.59
N ARG A 6 6.05 -4.43 63.28
CA ARG A 6 6.10 -3.22 62.45
C ARG A 6 5.83 -3.63 60.99
N GLU A 7 5.73 -2.62 60.14
CA GLU A 7 5.30 -2.63 58.73
C GLU A 7 6.08 -3.56 57.77
N GLY A 8 5.34 -4.07 56.79
CA GLY A 8 5.84 -4.69 55.56
C GLY A 8 4.70 -4.83 54.54
N ARG A 9 4.21 -3.72 53.99
CA ARG A 9 3.16 -3.73 52.97
C ARG A 9 3.77 -4.07 51.61
N PHE A 10 3.79 -5.37 51.29
CA PHE A 10 3.88 -5.84 49.90
C PHE A 10 2.60 -5.39 49.18
N PHE A 11 2.75 -4.55 48.15
CA PHE A 11 1.68 -4.33 47.18
C PHE A 11 1.68 -5.52 46.22
N PHE A 12 0.77 -6.47 46.43
CA PHE A 12 0.27 -7.34 45.37
C PHE A 12 -0.91 -6.60 44.70
N PHE A 13 -0.78 -6.30 43.41
CA PHE A 13 -1.91 -5.93 42.56
C PHE A 13 -2.55 -7.24 42.09
N ASP A 14 -3.71 -7.60 42.65
CA ASP A 14 -4.56 -8.65 42.10
C ASP A 14 -5.41 -8.07 40.97
N SER A 15 -5.38 -8.78 39.83
CA SER A 15 -6.31 -8.63 38.73
C SER A 15 -7.68 -9.20 39.08
N GLU A 16 -8.71 -8.72 38.39
CA GLU A 16 -10.10 -9.22 38.35
C GLU A 16 -11.08 -8.54 39.33
N SER A 17 -11.52 -7.33 38.96
CA SER A 17 -12.86 -6.87 39.32
C SER A 17 -13.74 -6.82 38.07
N GLU A 18 -14.80 -7.62 38.08
CA GLU A 18 -15.85 -7.62 37.05
C GLU A 18 -16.53 -6.24 37.02
N PRO A 19 -16.65 -5.59 35.84
CA PRO A 19 -17.20 -4.25 35.75
C PRO A 19 -18.67 -4.21 36.17
N SER A 20 -19.05 -3.10 36.81
CA SER A 20 -20.42 -2.87 37.26
C SER A 20 -21.43 -2.92 36.10
N GLU A 21 -22.68 -3.27 36.41
CA GLU A 21 -23.76 -3.41 35.42
C GLU A 21 -23.98 -2.12 34.61
N ALA A 22 -23.78 -0.96 35.22
CA ALA A 22 -23.79 0.35 34.54
C ALA A 22 -22.67 0.48 33.49
N ILE A 23 -21.44 0.04 33.80
CA ILE A 23 -20.31 0.04 32.86
C ILE A 23 -20.55 -0.97 31.74
N ARG A 24 -21.13 -2.14 32.03
CA ARG A 24 -21.53 -3.13 31.03
C ARG A 24 -22.61 -2.59 30.08
N LEU A 25 -23.60 -1.85 30.60
CA LEU A 25 -24.62 -1.18 29.80
C LEU A 25 -24.01 -0.04 28.95
N GLU A 26 -23.10 0.75 29.51
CA GLU A 26 -22.38 1.84 28.82
C GLU A 26 -21.53 1.29 27.67
N PHE A 27 -20.75 0.23 27.92
CA PHE A 27 -19.97 -0.44 26.88
C PHE A 27 -20.86 -1.07 25.82
N SER A 28 -22.00 -1.66 26.19
CA SER A 28 -22.94 -2.23 25.22
C SER A 28 -23.61 -1.14 24.37
N ARG A 29 -23.90 0.04 24.93
CA ARG A 29 -24.39 1.21 24.19
C ARG A 29 -23.32 1.83 23.31
N ILE A 30 -22.06 1.90 23.76
CA ILE A 30 -20.92 2.33 22.95
C ILE A 30 -20.67 1.35 21.80
N LYS A 31 -20.71 0.03 22.05
CA LYS A 31 -20.59 -1.00 21.00
C LYS A 31 -21.76 -0.95 20.02
N PHE A 32 -22.98 -0.75 20.51
CA PHE A 32 -24.17 -0.54 19.68
C PHE A 32 -24.09 0.77 18.88
N PHE A 33 -23.53 1.85 19.43
CA PHE A 33 -23.33 3.14 18.72
C PHE A 33 -22.19 3.06 17.69
N ILE A 34 -21.10 2.36 18.01
CA ILE A 34 -20.02 2.03 17.07
C ILE A 34 -20.57 1.17 15.93
N ASN A 35 -21.39 0.14 16.22
CA ASN A 35 -22.01 -0.72 15.21
C ASN A 35 -23.15 -0.03 14.45
N SER A 36 -23.92 0.85 15.07
CA SER A 36 -24.95 1.68 14.43
C SER A 36 -24.36 2.74 13.49
N THR A 37 -23.06 3.06 13.65
CA THR A 37 -22.29 3.95 12.77
C THR A 37 -21.36 3.17 11.84
N ILE A 38 -21.37 1.83 11.89
CA ILE A 38 -20.97 1.02 10.73
C ILE A 38 -22.09 1.23 9.70
N MET A 39 -22.03 2.37 9.01
CA MET A 39 -22.43 2.41 7.62
C MET A 39 -21.54 1.36 6.94
N THR A 40 -21.98 0.10 6.94
CA THR A 40 -21.53 -0.86 5.92
C THR A 40 -22.02 -0.23 4.63
N THR A 41 -21.23 0.72 4.13
CA THR A 41 -21.42 1.29 2.82
C THR A 41 -21.19 0.10 1.92
N ASN A 42 -22.29 -0.56 1.56
CA ASN A 42 -22.27 -1.67 0.65
C ASN A 42 -21.90 -1.07 -0.71
N LEU A 43 -20.60 -0.92 -0.93
CA LEU A 43 -20.07 -0.28 -2.11
C LEU A 43 -20.43 -1.17 -3.28
N ASN A 44 -21.28 -0.66 -4.17
CA ASN A 44 -21.59 -1.36 -5.40
C ASN A 44 -20.28 -1.54 -6.21
N PRO A 45 -19.97 -2.74 -6.70
CA PRO A 45 -18.73 -2.98 -7.46
C PRO A 45 -18.56 -2.03 -8.65
N GLN A 46 -19.64 -1.68 -9.36
CA GLN A 46 -19.57 -0.75 -10.49
C GLN A 46 -19.36 0.70 -10.04
N TRP A 47 -19.83 1.06 -8.85
CA TRP A 47 -19.50 2.36 -8.25
C TRP A 47 -18.01 2.43 -7.92
N ILE A 48 -17.43 1.36 -7.35
CA ILE A 48 -15.98 1.29 -7.08
C ILE A 48 -15.19 1.43 -8.38
N VAL A 49 -15.61 0.74 -9.47
CA VAL A 49 -14.97 0.90 -10.78
C VAL A 49 -14.98 2.35 -11.24
N GLY A 50 -16.14 3.00 -11.23
CA GLY A 50 -16.26 4.40 -11.65
C GLY A 50 -15.43 5.35 -10.78
N PHE A 51 -15.43 5.12 -9.47
CA PHE A 51 -14.64 5.91 -8.53
C PHE A 51 -13.13 5.73 -8.78
N CYS A 52 -12.67 4.48 -8.95
CA CYS A 52 -11.27 4.19 -9.22
C CYS A 52 -10.82 4.65 -10.61
N ASP A 53 -11.69 4.63 -11.62
CA ASP A 53 -11.41 5.22 -12.93
C ASP A 53 -11.03 6.71 -12.83
N GLY A 54 -11.61 7.43 -11.86
CA GLY A 54 -11.31 8.84 -11.59
C GLY A 54 -10.15 9.08 -10.61
N GLU A 55 -10.14 8.39 -9.47
CA GLU A 55 -9.33 8.75 -8.29
C GLU A 55 -8.18 7.79 -7.99
N ALA A 56 -8.20 6.57 -8.54
CA ALA A 56 -7.17 5.59 -8.21
C ALA A 56 -5.85 5.87 -8.92
N CYS A 57 -4.77 5.29 -8.40
CA CYS A 57 -3.46 5.32 -9.02
C CYS A 57 -2.80 3.94 -8.88
N PHE A 58 -2.35 3.42 -10.02
CA PHE A 58 -1.52 2.23 -10.13
C PHE A 58 -0.08 2.66 -10.38
N ASN A 59 0.87 2.23 -9.53
CA ASN A 59 2.25 2.67 -9.63
C ASN A 59 3.24 1.56 -9.28
N LEU A 60 4.47 1.70 -9.79
CA LEU A 60 5.65 1.01 -9.28
C LEU A 60 6.53 2.05 -8.58
N ASP A 61 6.60 2.01 -7.25
CA ASP A 61 7.54 2.83 -6.50
C ASP A 61 8.92 2.17 -6.52
N VAL A 62 9.95 2.99 -6.77
CA VAL A 62 11.34 2.53 -6.88
C VAL A 62 12.20 3.50 -6.08
N HIS A 63 12.91 2.98 -5.09
CA HIS A 63 13.76 3.80 -4.21
C HIS A 63 15.02 3.06 -3.78
N MET A 64 16.03 3.84 -3.41
CA MET A 64 17.30 3.30 -2.92
C MET A 64 17.11 2.62 -1.56
N LEU A 65 17.67 1.42 -1.43
CA LEU A 65 17.78 0.69 -0.19
C LEU A 65 19.02 -0.21 -0.24
N ASP A 66 20.05 0.13 0.53
CA ASP A 66 21.37 -0.50 0.44
C ASP A 66 21.38 -1.99 0.81
N SER A 67 20.40 -2.46 1.57
CA SER A 67 20.28 -3.88 1.94
C SER A 67 19.75 -4.78 0.81
N MET A 68 19.26 -4.21 -0.29
CA MET A 68 18.75 -4.97 -1.44
C MET A 68 19.90 -5.39 -2.37
N ARG A 69 19.72 -6.52 -3.07
CA ARG A 69 20.71 -7.09 -4.02
C ARG A 69 21.26 -6.06 -5.01
N TRP A 70 20.38 -5.20 -5.55
CA TRP A 70 20.73 -4.16 -6.52
C TRP A 70 20.72 -2.75 -5.93
N LYS A 71 20.71 -2.64 -4.60
CA LYS A 71 20.58 -1.39 -3.84
C LYS A 71 19.30 -0.59 -4.13
N ILE A 72 18.34 -1.23 -4.79
CA ILE A 72 17.05 -0.66 -5.15
C ILE A 72 15.97 -1.59 -4.62
N GLN A 73 14.99 -1.02 -3.95
CA GLN A 73 13.72 -1.67 -3.65
C GLN A 73 12.67 -1.21 -4.66
N MET A 74 11.96 -2.17 -5.23
CA MET A 74 10.76 -1.93 -6.04
C MET A 74 9.52 -2.38 -5.26
N GLN A 75 8.45 -1.60 -5.35
CA GLN A 75 7.21 -1.84 -4.64
C GLN A 75 6.03 -1.47 -5.55
N SER A 76 5.24 -2.47 -5.96
CA SER A 76 3.98 -2.20 -6.63
C SER A 76 2.95 -1.67 -5.64
N GLU A 77 2.24 -0.62 -6.03
CA GLU A 77 1.28 0.06 -5.17
C GLU A 77 0.00 0.43 -5.89
N PHE A 78 -1.12 0.14 -5.24
CA PHE A 78 -2.43 0.67 -5.58
C PHE A 78 -2.86 1.68 -4.53
N THR A 79 -3.28 2.87 -4.96
CA THR A 79 -3.69 3.94 -4.05
C THR A 79 -4.96 4.64 -4.51
N VAL A 80 -5.74 5.12 -3.55
CA VAL A 80 -6.84 6.07 -3.76
C VAL A 80 -6.64 7.20 -2.76
N VAL A 81 -6.60 8.44 -3.24
CA VAL A 81 -6.32 9.62 -2.41
C VAL A 81 -7.58 10.47 -2.30
N GLN A 82 -7.90 10.94 -1.10
CA GLN A 82 -9.00 11.89 -0.88
C GLN A 82 -8.66 12.96 0.15
N HIS A 83 -9.44 14.03 0.13
CA HIS A 83 -9.42 15.04 1.19
C HIS A 83 -9.92 14.43 2.51
N GLU A 84 -9.48 14.96 3.66
CA GLU A 84 -9.94 14.49 4.98
C GLU A 84 -11.46 14.56 5.20
N ARG A 85 -12.19 15.36 4.41
CA ARG A 85 -13.66 15.46 4.47
C ARG A 85 -14.35 14.17 3.99
N ASP A 86 -13.67 13.45 3.09
CA ASP A 86 -14.19 12.23 2.47
C ASP A 86 -13.40 11.00 2.93
N ILE A 87 -12.65 11.07 4.04
CA ILE A 87 -11.85 9.96 4.56
C ILE A 87 -12.66 8.67 4.78
N GLN A 88 -13.95 8.81 5.09
CA GLN A 88 -14.89 7.69 5.27
C GLN A 88 -14.93 6.75 4.05
N ILE A 89 -14.76 7.28 2.82
CA ILE A 89 -14.76 6.44 1.62
C ILE A 89 -13.51 5.57 1.51
N LEU A 90 -12.38 6.05 2.05
CA LEU A 90 -11.13 5.31 2.09
C LEU A 90 -11.23 4.13 3.06
N HIS A 91 -11.88 4.35 4.21
CA HIS A 91 -12.18 3.26 5.16
C HIS A 91 -13.17 2.25 4.57
N ALA A 92 -14.23 2.73 3.92
CA ALA A 92 -15.19 1.87 3.22
C ALA A 92 -14.52 0.97 2.16
N LEU A 93 -13.60 1.52 1.35
CA LEU A 93 -12.82 0.74 0.39
C LEU A 93 -11.91 -0.28 1.09
N LYS A 94 -11.20 0.13 2.14
CA LYS A 94 -10.35 -0.78 2.93
C LYS A 94 -11.17 -1.96 3.47
N ASP A 95 -12.36 -1.71 3.97
CA ASP A 95 -13.23 -2.74 4.56
C ASP A 95 -13.87 -3.61 3.48
N TYR A 96 -14.25 -3.04 2.33
CA TYR A 96 -14.75 -3.80 1.17
C TYR A 96 -13.72 -4.80 0.63
N PHE A 97 -12.47 -4.37 0.49
CA PHE A 97 -11.38 -5.19 -0.05
C PHE A 97 -10.66 -6.02 1.02
N ASP A 98 -10.97 -5.80 2.29
CA ASP A 98 -10.33 -6.39 3.47
C ASP A 98 -8.78 -6.34 3.41
N CYS A 99 -8.23 -5.25 2.87
CA CYS A 99 -6.79 -5.12 2.74
C CYS A 99 -6.30 -3.67 2.64
N GLY A 100 -5.00 -3.49 2.85
CA GLY A 100 -4.33 -2.20 2.77
C GLY A 100 -4.47 -1.39 4.06
N SER A 101 -4.13 -0.12 3.97
CA SER A 101 -4.12 0.78 5.12
C SER A 101 -4.56 2.18 4.71
N VAL A 102 -5.28 2.87 5.60
CA VAL A 102 -5.64 4.28 5.44
C VAL A 102 -4.61 5.11 6.21
N ILE A 103 -3.84 5.93 5.49
CA ILE A 103 -2.73 6.72 6.05
C ILE A 103 -2.77 8.16 5.53
N ILE A 104 -2.08 9.07 6.22
CA ILE A 104 -1.88 10.44 5.73
C ILE A 104 -0.94 10.41 4.53
N ASN A 105 -1.39 10.97 3.40
CA ASN A 105 -0.58 11.15 2.20
C ASN A 105 0.23 12.45 2.26
N ARG A 106 -0.45 13.54 2.59
CA ARG A 106 0.15 14.87 2.65
C ARG A 106 -0.63 15.72 3.63
N LYS A 107 0.09 16.52 4.42
CA LYS A 107 -0.50 17.57 5.25
C LYS A 107 0.03 18.92 4.77
N ASP A 108 -0.87 19.77 4.31
CA ASP A 108 -0.58 21.15 3.96
C ASP A 108 -1.10 22.07 5.09
N SER A 109 -0.85 23.38 5.01
CA SER A 109 -1.29 24.34 6.04
C SER A 109 -2.82 24.43 6.18
N THR A 110 -3.57 24.07 5.13
CA THR A 110 -5.02 24.26 5.06
C THR A 110 -5.83 22.97 5.02
N SER A 111 -5.20 21.82 4.72
CA SER A 111 -5.92 20.55 4.58
C SER A 111 -5.00 19.34 4.71
N THR A 112 -5.59 18.22 5.12
CA THR A 112 -4.95 16.91 5.09
C THR A 112 -5.50 16.08 3.93
N ARG A 113 -4.61 15.49 3.12
CA ARG A 113 -4.96 14.44 2.15
C ARG A 113 -4.62 13.09 2.75
N TRP A 114 -5.58 12.20 2.71
CA TRP A 114 -5.47 10.81 3.13
C TRP A 114 -5.38 9.90 1.90
N MET A 115 -4.83 8.72 2.08
CA MET A 115 -4.86 7.68 1.07
C MET A 115 -5.26 6.34 1.67
N TRP A 116 -6.04 5.56 0.94
CA TRP A 116 -6.06 4.11 1.09
C TRP A 116 -4.98 3.52 0.18
N ARG A 117 -4.06 2.74 0.75
CA ARG A 117 -2.88 2.19 0.07
C ARG A 117 -2.78 0.69 0.26
N VAL A 118 -2.60 -0.03 -0.84
CA VAL A 118 -2.31 -1.46 -0.88
C VAL A 118 -0.94 -1.65 -1.52
N LYS A 119 0.03 -2.11 -0.72
CA LYS A 119 1.45 -2.25 -1.11
C LYS A 119 2.02 -3.66 -0.93
N ASN A 120 1.25 -4.53 -0.29
CA ASN A 120 1.61 -5.94 -0.12
C ASN A 120 1.25 -6.65 -1.42
N VAL A 121 2.25 -7.24 -2.09
CA VAL A 121 2.05 -7.91 -3.38
C VAL A 121 1.01 -9.03 -3.30
N LYS A 122 0.93 -9.76 -2.18
CA LYS A 122 -0.10 -10.79 -1.97
C LYS A 122 -1.50 -10.18 -1.91
N HIS A 123 -1.67 -9.06 -1.21
CA HIS A 123 -2.97 -8.39 -1.16
C HIS A 123 -3.38 -7.87 -2.54
N LEU A 124 -2.43 -7.36 -3.33
CA LEU A 124 -2.67 -6.93 -4.70
C LEU A 124 -3.14 -8.08 -5.58
N THR A 125 -2.47 -9.24 -5.51
CA THR A 125 -2.79 -10.41 -6.34
C THR A 125 -4.04 -11.16 -5.88
N GLN A 126 -4.39 -11.10 -4.60
CA GLN A 126 -5.54 -11.82 -4.03
C GLN A 126 -6.84 -11.00 -4.04
N HIS A 127 -6.76 -9.67 -3.93
CA HIS A 127 -7.95 -8.82 -3.77
C HIS A 127 -8.11 -7.82 -4.92
N ILE A 128 -7.09 -7.01 -5.19
CA ILE A 128 -7.20 -5.87 -6.10
C ILE A 128 -7.26 -6.32 -7.57
N ILE A 129 -6.33 -7.20 -7.98
CA ILE A 129 -6.26 -7.68 -9.36
C ILE A 129 -7.52 -8.47 -9.75
N PRO A 130 -7.98 -9.47 -8.97
CA PRO A 130 -9.18 -10.22 -9.32
C PRO A 130 -10.43 -9.35 -9.42
N PHE A 131 -10.53 -8.31 -8.58
CA PHE A 131 -11.64 -7.37 -8.65
C PHE A 131 -11.68 -6.65 -10.00
N PHE A 132 -10.57 -6.06 -10.46
CA PHE A 132 -10.54 -5.30 -11.72
C PHE A 132 -10.48 -6.18 -12.97
N GLU A 133 -10.10 -7.46 -12.85
CA GLU A 133 -10.30 -8.47 -13.90
C GLU A 133 -11.80 -8.74 -14.11
N LYS A 134 -12.55 -8.92 -13.01
CA LYS A 134 -13.99 -9.14 -13.04
C LYS A 134 -14.78 -7.87 -13.38
N HIS A 135 -14.36 -6.73 -12.84
CA HIS A 135 -15.01 -5.44 -12.94
C HIS A 135 -14.09 -4.45 -13.67
N GLN A 136 -14.19 -4.47 -15.00
CA GLN A 136 -13.23 -3.75 -15.84
C GLN A 136 -13.41 -2.23 -15.79
N LEU A 137 -12.29 -1.54 -15.52
CA LEU A 137 -12.11 -0.10 -15.72
C LEU A 137 -12.45 0.31 -17.15
N LYS A 138 -12.98 1.53 -17.31
CA LYS A 138 -13.52 2.05 -18.58
C LYS A 138 -12.64 3.11 -19.23
N THR A 139 -11.71 3.70 -18.48
CA THR A 139 -10.82 4.76 -18.99
C THR A 139 -9.45 4.20 -19.43
N LYS A 140 -8.53 5.09 -19.82
CA LYS A 140 -7.10 4.73 -20.07
C LYS A 140 -6.44 4.02 -18.88
N LYS A 141 -7.01 4.18 -17.68
CA LYS A 141 -6.61 3.48 -16.46
C LYS A 141 -6.73 1.95 -16.58
N LYS A 142 -7.54 1.43 -17.51
CA LYS A 142 -7.53 0.00 -17.87
C LYS A 142 -6.16 -0.45 -18.40
N LEU A 143 -5.50 0.35 -19.25
CA LEU A 143 -4.17 0.01 -19.79
C LEU A 143 -3.08 0.10 -18.70
N GLU A 144 -3.19 1.09 -17.81
CA GLU A 144 -2.36 1.19 -16.61
C GLU A 144 -2.52 -0.06 -15.73
N PHE A 145 -3.77 -0.46 -15.44
CA PHE A 145 -4.08 -1.66 -14.68
C PHE A 145 -3.48 -2.93 -15.29
N LEU A 146 -3.58 -3.13 -16.61
CA LEU A 146 -3.00 -4.32 -17.27
C LEU A 146 -1.48 -4.41 -17.08
N THR A 147 -0.79 -3.27 -17.12
CA THR A 147 0.67 -3.20 -16.94
C THR A 147 1.02 -3.42 -15.46
N PHE A 148 0.30 -2.76 -14.56
CA PHE A 148 0.42 -2.95 -13.11
C PHE A 148 0.17 -4.40 -12.68
N ARG A 149 -0.83 -5.05 -13.26
CA ARG A 149 -1.13 -6.47 -13.07
C ARG A 149 0.06 -7.34 -13.48
N LYS A 150 0.60 -7.12 -14.68
CA LYS A 150 1.78 -7.86 -15.17
C LYS A 150 2.96 -7.73 -14.20
N ILE A 151 3.27 -6.51 -13.77
CA ILE A 151 4.31 -6.22 -12.79
C ILE A 151 4.05 -6.97 -11.48
N SER A 152 2.87 -6.83 -10.90
CA SER A 152 2.54 -7.39 -9.58
C SER A 152 2.56 -8.92 -9.57
N LEU A 153 2.13 -9.58 -10.66
CA LEU A 153 2.21 -11.03 -10.78
C LEU A 153 3.66 -11.52 -10.86
N LYS A 154 4.48 -10.93 -11.74
CA LYS A 154 5.94 -11.22 -11.81
C LYS A 154 6.62 -10.99 -10.46
N MET A 155 6.27 -9.93 -9.75
CA MET A 155 6.82 -9.66 -8.42
C MET A 155 6.40 -10.71 -7.38
N ASN A 156 5.15 -11.15 -7.41
CA ASN A 156 4.63 -12.17 -6.49
C ASN A 156 5.28 -13.55 -6.70
N GLU A 157 5.66 -13.86 -7.94
CA GLU A 157 6.37 -15.09 -8.32
C GLU A 157 7.87 -15.04 -7.98
N GLY A 158 8.41 -13.88 -7.61
CA GLY A 158 9.84 -13.71 -7.36
C GLY A 158 10.69 -13.54 -8.63
N TYR A 159 10.07 -13.38 -9.81
CA TYR A 159 10.73 -13.25 -11.11
C TYR A 159 11.86 -12.21 -11.11
N HIS A 160 11.59 -11.05 -10.51
CA HIS A 160 12.54 -9.95 -10.36
C HIS A 160 13.73 -10.25 -9.48
N LEU A 161 13.79 -11.38 -8.76
CA LEU A 161 14.92 -11.78 -7.92
C LEU A 161 15.88 -12.71 -8.65
N GLU A 162 15.44 -13.33 -9.75
CA GLU A 162 16.18 -14.37 -10.47
C GLU A 162 17.42 -13.80 -11.15
N SER A 163 17.26 -12.73 -11.95
CA SER A 163 18.33 -12.13 -12.73
C SER A 163 18.25 -10.59 -12.74
N LEU A 164 19.37 -9.96 -13.13
CA LEU A 164 19.41 -8.51 -13.33
C LEU A 164 18.52 -8.08 -14.52
N GLU A 165 18.47 -8.90 -15.57
CA GLU A 165 17.60 -8.68 -16.73
C GLU A 165 16.13 -8.65 -16.30
N ASN A 166 15.67 -9.66 -15.53
CA ASN A 166 14.31 -9.73 -15.03
C ASN A 166 13.95 -8.54 -14.13
N PHE A 167 14.90 -8.11 -13.30
CA PHE A 167 14.73 -6.92 -12.46
C PHE A 167 14.54 -5.66 -13.31
N LEU A 168 15.39 -5.44 -14.31
CA LEU A 168 15.31 -4.28 -15.20
C LEU A 168 14.05 -4.31 -16.07
N GLU A 169 13.59 -5.48 -16.53
CA GLU A 169 12.32 -5.61 -17.25
C GLU A 169 11.15 -5.06 -16.41
N ILE A 170 11.10 -5.36 -15.11
CA ILE A 170 10.04 -4.81 -14.23
C ILE A 170 10.18 -3.30 -14.08
N VAL A 171 11.40 -2.78 -13.95
CA VAL A 171 11.64 -1.33 -13.87
C VAL A 171 11.11 -0.64 -15.13
N ASP A 172 11.45 -1.15 -16.31
CA ASP A 172 11.04 -0.57 -17.60
C ASP A 172 9.51 -0.57 -17.76
N LEU A 173 8.84 -1.66 -17.33
CA LEU A 173 7.37 -1.71 -17.27
C LEU A 173 6.79 -0.64 -16.32
N GLY A 174 7.47 -0.36 -15.21
CA GLY A 174 7.08 0.70 -14.27
C GLY A 174 7.28 2.11 -14.85
N GLU A 175 8.32 2.32 -15.65
CA GLU A 175 8.54 3.57 -16.39
C GLU A 175 7.44 3.79 -17.43
N GLU A 176 7.07 2.75 -18.18
CA GLU A 176 5.95 2.78 -19.14
C GLU A 176 4.61 3.10 -18.44
N LEU A 177 4.35 2.47 -17.29
CA LEU A 177 3.17 2.74 -16.47
C LEU A 177 3.08 4.22 -16.07
N SER A 178 4.21 4.81 -15.65
CA SER A 178 4.28 6.20 -15.19
C SER A 178 4.05 7.23 -16.30
N GLN A 179 4.56 6.96 -17.51
CA GLN A 179 4.49 7.89 -18.65
C GLN A 179 3.05 8.04 -19.21
N ARG A 180 2.19 7.04 -19.00
CA ARG A 180 0.80 7.05 -19.49
C ARG A 180 -0.12 8.02 -18.73
N GLY A 181 0.30 8.52 -17.56
CA GLY A 181 -0.51 9.32 -16.66
C GLY A 181 -0.17 10.82 -16.53
N ALA A 182 0.95 11.33 -17.08
CA ALA A 182 1.32 12.74 -16.89
C ALA A 182 2.20 13.32 -18.02
N LYS A 183 2.03 14.63 -18.30
CA LYS A 183 3.04 15.45 -18.98
C LYS A 183 4.35 15.39 -18.19
N GLU A 184 5.49 15.31 -18.87
CA GLU A 184 6.82 15.25 -18.26
C GLU A 184 6.97 16.30 -17.14
N LYS A 185 7.10 15.84 -15.90
CA LYS A 185 7.45 16.69 -14.76
C LYS A 185 8.95 16.56 -14.51
N PRO A 186 9.64 17.65 -14.11
CA PRO A 186 11.06 17.60 -13.79
C PRO A 186 11.32 16.53 -12.71
N LYS A 187 12.32 15.67 -12.96
CA LYS A 187 12.68 14.58 -12.07
C LYS A 187 13.11 15.14 -10.70
N LYS A 188 12.46 14.70 -9.62
CA LYS A 188 12.82 15.09 -8.25
C LYS A 188 14.21 14.56 -7.89
N LEU A 189 14.97 15.29 -7.07
CA LEU A 189 16.35 14.94 -6.67
C LEU A 189 16.52 13.50 -6.15
N LYS A 190 15.54 12.94 -5.42
CA LYS A 190 15.57 11.53 -4.96
C LYS A 190 15.60 10.52 -6.10
N ARG A 191 15.01 10.86 -7.25
CA ARG A 191 15.04 10.05 -8.46
C ARG A 191 16.42 10.03 -9.10
N LYS A 192 17.25 11.08 -8.90
CA LYS A 192 18.59 11.15 -9.48
C LYS A 192 19.49 9.98 -9.06
N LYS A 193 19.52 9.65 -7.75
CA LYS A 193 20.33 8.52 -7.25
C LYS A 193 19.84 7.16 -7.76
N VAL A 194 18.51 7.00 -7.87
CA VAL A 194 17.91 5.78 -8.41
C VAL A 194 18.27 5.65 -9.89
N ASP A 195 18.12 6.74 -10.66
CA ASP A 195 18.45 6.77 -12.09
C ASP A 195 19.94 6.46 -12.33
N GLU A 196 20.86 7.08 -11.57
CA GLU A 196 22.31 6.78 -11.63
C GLU A 196 22.60 5.29 -11.34
N GLN A 197 21.93 4.71 -10.33
CA GLN A 197 22.09 3.29 -10.02
C GLN A 197 21.51 2.39 -11.13
N LEU A 198 20.37 2.74 -11.71
CA LEU A 198 19.78 2.02 -12.84
C LEU A 198 20.67 2.07 -14.08
N GLU A 199 21.30 3.22 -14.36
CA GLU A 199 22.30 3.36 -15.43
C GLU A 199 23.51 2.43 -15.21
N ASN A 200 24.03 2.38 -13.97
CA ASN A 200 25.12 1.46 -13.62
C ASN A 200 24.72 -0.01 -13.81
N LEU A 201 23.51 -0.37 -13.40
CA LEU A 201 22.97 -1.73 -13.55
C LEU A 201 22.78 -2.10 -15.03
N ARG A 202 22.25 -1.20 -15.85
CA ARG A 202 22.12 -1.40 -17.31
C ARG A 202 23.49 -1.58 -17.96
N ALA A 203 24.50 -0.81 -17.55
CA ALA A 203 25.87 -0.96 -18.03
C ALA A 203 26.50 -2.32 -17.64
N GLN A 204 26.23 -2.81 -16.42
CA GLN A 204 26.66 -4.15 -15.98
C GLN A 204 26.04 -5.27 -16.82
N LEU A 205 24.74 -5.17 -17.15
CA LEU A 205 24.05 -6.16 -17.98
C LEU A 205 24.68 -6.24 -19.38
N ASN A 206 24.97 -5.09 -20.01
CA ASN A 206 25.56 -5.03 -21.35
C ASN A 206 26.99 -5.62 -21.42
N GLN A 207 27.72 -5.66 -20.31
CA GLN A 207 29.04 -6.28 -20.23
C GLN A 207 28.97 -7.81 -20.04
N GLN A 208 27.82 -8.35 -19.64
CA GLN A 208 27.61 -9.79 -19.42
C GLN A 208 27.18 -10.54 -20.67
N THR A 209 26.65 -9.85 -21.68
CA THR A 209 26.29 -10.43 -22.98
C THR A 209 27.55 -10.51 -23.86
N PRO A 210 28.11 -11.70 -24.14
CA PRO A 210 29.23 -11.80 -25.08
C PRO A 210 28.75 -11.42 -26.49
N ASN A 211 29.60 -10.73 -27.25
CA ASN A 211 29.38 -10.50 -28.67
C ASN A 211 29.15 -11.85 -29.38
N GLU A 212 27.91 -12.17 -29.76
CA GLU A 212 27.60 -13.29 -30.65
C GLU A 212 28.03 -13.05 -32.11
N ASN A 213 28.79 -11.97 -32.38
CA ASN A 213 29.23 -11.57 -33.72
C ASN A 213 30.68 -11.94 -34.07
N GLU A 214 31.30 -12.89 -33.36
CA GLU A 214 32.56 -13.52 -33.79
C GLU A 214 32.39 -15.03 -34.00
N LYS A 215 31.67 -15.42 -35.06
CA LYS A 215 31.84 -16.72 -35.73
C LYS A 215 31.62 -16.59 -37.22
#